data_AF-R7QTV9-F1
#
_entry.id   AF-R7QTV9-F1
#
_cell.length_a   1.000
_cell.length_b   1.000
_cell.length_c   1.000
_cell.angle_alpha   90.00
_cell.angle_beta   90.00
_cell.angle_gamma   90.00
#
_symmetry.space_group_name_H-M   'P 1'
#
loop_
_entity.id
_entity.type
_entity.pdbx_description
1 polymer ?
#
loop_
_entity_poly.entity_id
_entity_poly.type
_entity_poly.pdbx_seq_one_letter_code
_entity_poly.pdbx_strand_id
1 'polypeptide(L)' 'MKVGDVFDLTLPPELAFGAKGRRASAGKPAIPPNATINYTLELSTIPGKERELLEDIEDADI' A
#
# COMPACT_ATOMS: atom_id res chain seq x y z
N MET A 1 12.44 1.21 -2.43
CA MET A 1 11.38 0.39 -1.82
C MET A 1 12.08 -0.72 -1.08
N LYS A 2 12.33 -0.48 0.20
CA LYS A 2 12.83 -1.44 1.16
C LYS A 2 11.66 -1.93 2.01
N VAL A 3 11.79 -3.11 2.60
CA VAL A 3 10.80 -3.55 3.58
C VAL A 3 10.86 -2.62 4.79
N GLY A 4 9.70 -2.26 5.32
CA GLY A 4 9.52 -1.22 6.33
C GLY A 4 9.24 0.17 5.74
N ASP A 5 9.42 0.39 4.43
CA ASP A 5 9.05 1.67 3.82
C ASP A 5 7.52 1.87 3.89
N VAL A 6 7.12 3.08 4.28
CA VAL A 6 5.73 3.55 4.26
C VAL A 6 5.57 4.61 3.17
N PHE A 7 4.52 4.48 2.37
CA PHE A 7 4.22 5.36 1.24
C PHE A 7 2.84 5.96 1.38
N ASP A 8 2.74 7.27 1.24
CA ASP A 8 1.47 7.96 1.05
C ASP A 8 1.21 8.17 -0.45
N LEU A 9 0.22 7.46 -0.97
CA LEU A 9 -0.11 7.42 -2.38
C LEU A 9 -1.45 8.10 -2.62
N THR A 10 -1.49 9.03 -3.57
CA THR A 10 -2.74 9.59 -4.10
C THR A 10 -3.02 8.95 -5.46
N LEU A 11 -3.99 8.05 -5.49
CA LEU A 11 -4.36 7.32 -6.69
C LEU A 11 -5.51 8.02 -7.42
N PRO A 12 -5.34 8.37 -8.70
CA PRO A 12 -6.45 8.84 -9.52
C PRO A 12 -7.44 7.67 -9.77
N PRO A 13 -8.69 7.97 -10.15
CA PRO A 13 -9.73 6.96 -10.24
C PRO A 13 -9.41 5.80 -11.19
N GLU A 14 -8.66 6.04 -12.26
CA GLU A 14 -8.26 5.03 -13.25
C GLU A 14 -7.38 3.94 -12.66
N LEU A 15 -6.62 4.25 -11.60
CA LEU A 15 -5.76 3.33 -10.86
C LEU A 15 -6.42 2.82 -9.56
N ALA A 16 -7.65 3.25 -9.27
CA ALA A 16 -8.38 2.88 -8.08
C ALA A 16 -9.66 2.08 -8.43
N PHE A 17 -10.84 2.68 -8.27
CA PHE A 17 -12.13 2.00 -8.48
C PHE A 17 -12.87 2.46 -9.75
N GLY A 18 -12.28 3.40 -10.50
CA GLY A 18 -12.78 3.91 -11.78
C GLY A 18 -14.23 4.40 -11.73
N ALA A 19 -14.88 4.39 -12.89
CA ALA A 19 -16.26 4.85 -13.05
C ALA A 19 -17.31 3.99 -12.32
N LYS A 20 -16.95 2.81 -11.82
CA LYS A 20 -17.88 1.95 -11.08
C LYS A 20 -17.85 2.22 -9.56
N GLY A 21 -16.74 2.72 -9.04
CA GLY A 21 -16.56 2.83 -7.59
C GLY A 21 -16.58 1.47 -6.91
N ARG A 22 -16.95 1.45 -5.62
CA ARG A 22 -17.12 0.22 -4.83
C ARG A 22 -18.42 0.29 -4.04
N ARG A 23 -19.23 -0.76 -4.08
CA ARG A 23 -20.38 -0.87 -3.18
C ARG A 23 -19.92 -1.04 -1.73
N ALA A 24 -20.77 -0.68 -0.77
CA ALA A 24 -20.53 -0.99 0.62
C ALA A 24 -20.46 -2.51 0.84
N SER A 25 -19.62 -2.95 1.77
CA SER A 25 -19.56 -4.33 2.24
C SER A 25 -19.52 -4.34 3.77
N ALA A 26 -19.62 -5.51 4.40
CA ALA A 26 -19.64 -5.62 5.85
C ALA A 26 -18.43 -4.89 6.47
N GLY A 27 -18.70 -3.82 7.24
CA GLY A 27 -17.68 -2.99 7.88
C GLY A 27 -16.92 -2.02 6.98
N LYS A 28 -17.30 -1.87 5.69
CA LYS A 28 -16.61 -0.96 4.75
C LYS A 28 -17.62 -0.07 4.00
N PRO A 29 -17.47 1.26 4.03
CA PRO A 29 -18.37 2.17 3.32
C PRO A 29 -18.22 2.03 1.79
N ALA A 30 -19.23 2.51 1.07
CA ALA A 30 -19.16 2.61 -0.39
C ALA A 30 -18.11 3.65 -0.81
N ILE A 31 -17.52 3.42 -1.98
CA ILE A 31 -16.61 4.36 -2.65
C ILE A 31 -17.33 4.90 -3.90
N PRO A 32 -17.46 6.23 -4.06
CA PRO A 32 -18.10 6.81 -5.22
C PRO A 32 -17.40 6.46 -6.55
N PRO A 33 -18.15 6.46 -7.67
CA PRO A 33 -17.56 6.52 -9.00
C PRO A 33 -16.54 7.65 -9.14
N ASN A 34 -15.45 7.38 -9.86
CA ASN A 34 -14.38 8.33 -10.17
C ASN A 34 -13.73 9.01 -8.96
N ALA A 35 -13.78 8.37 -7.78
CA ALA A 35 -13.11 8.89 -6.59
C ALA A 35 -11.58 8.75 -6.68
N THR A 36 -10.86 9.82 -6.34
CA THR A 36 -9.43 9.79 -6.01
C THR A 36 -9.25 9.18 -4.62
N ILE A 37 -8.30 8.25 -4.48
CA ILE A 37 -8.10 7.50 -3.24
C ILE A 37 -6.71 7.79 -2.68
N ASN A 38 -6.68 8.15 -1.40
CA ASN A 38 -5.44 8.28 -0.64
C ASN A 38 -5.20 6.98 0.14
N TYR A 39 -4.06 6.34 -0.11
CA TYR A 39 -3.61 5.16 0.63
C TYR A 39 -2.33 5.48 1.38
N THR A 40 -2.25 4.99 2.60
CA THR A 40 -0.97 4.79 3.29
C THR A 40 -0.65 3.30 3.18
N LEU A 41 0.44 2.98 2.49
CA LEU A 41 0.89 1.62 2.19
C LEU A 41 2.19 1.34 2.94
N GLU A 42 2.28 0.22 3.64
CA GLU A 42 3.52 -0.27 4.24
C GLU A 42 4.00 -1.52 3.50
N LEU A 43 5.27 -1.54 3.10
CA LEU A 43 5.89 -2.73 2.51
C LEU A 43 6.39 -3.66 3.63
N SER A 44 5.56 -4.60 4.07
CA SER A 44 5.87 -5.42 5.26
C SER A 44 6.85 -6.57 5.02
N THR A 45 6.83 -7.21 3.84
CA THR A 45 7.77 -8.29 3.49
C THR A 45 7.79 -8.55 1.99
N ILE A 46 8.91 -9.07 1.48
CA ILE A 46 9.04 -9.56 0.12
C ILE A 46 9.41 -11.05 0.18
N PRO A 47 8.51 -11.96 -0.25
CA PRO A 47 8.79 -13.39 -0.26
C PRO A 47 10.05 -13.72 -1.06
N GLY A 48 10.95 -14.51 -0.48
CA GLY A 48 12.21 -14.91 -1.12
C GLY A 48 13.34 -13.87 -1.08
N LYS A 49 13.09 -12.68 -0.50
CA LYS A 49 14.10 -11.62 -0.30
C LYS A 49 14.47 -11.42 1.17
N GLU A 50 14.06 -12.36 2.02
CA GLU A 50 14.23 -12.32 3.49
C GLU A 50 15.69 -12.18 3.93
N ARG A 51 16.64 -12.72 3.16
CA ARG A 51 18.09 -12.60 3.43
C ARG A 51 18.63 -11.18 3.25
N GLU A 52 18.20 -10.47 2.20
CA GLU A 52 18.64 -9.10 1.93
C GLU A 52 18.05 -8.11 2.96
N LEU A 53 16.94 -8.49 3.61
CA LEU A 53 16.36 -7.73 4.71
C LEU A 53 17.16 -7.86 6.00
N LEU A 54 17.73 -9.02 6.29
CA LEU A 54 18.58 -9.25 7.48
C LEU A 54 19.87 -8.42 7.41
N GLU A 55 20.44 -8.27 6.22
CA GLU A 55 21.65 -7.47 5.98
C GLU A 55 21.39 -5.96 6.20
N ASP A 56 20.23 -5.44 5.78
CA ASP A 56 19.85 -4.03 6.00
C ASP A 56 19.60 -3.68 7.50
N ILE A 57 19.30 -4.66 8.38
CA ILE A 57 19.11 -4.45 9.83
C ILE A 57 20.43 -4.54 10.61
N GLU A 58 21.40 -5.34 10.14
CA GLU A 58 22.72 -5.47 10.77
C GLU A 58 23.57 -4.18 10.66
N ASP A 59 23.37 -3.40 9.59
CA ASP A 59 24.05 -2.10 9.40
C ASP A 59 23.42 -0.94 10.22
N ALA A 60 22.26 -1.14 10.86
CA ALA A 60 21.54 -0.10 11.59
C ALA A 60 21.91 0.01 13.09
N ASP A 61 22.76 -0.88 13.61
CA ASP A 61 23.21 -0.93 15.01
C ASP A 61 24.75 -0.79 15.17
N ILE A 62 25.34 0.30 14.65
CA ILE A 62 26.69 0.81 15.06
C ILE A 62 26.65 2.31 15.34
#